data_AF-A0A6G1VK47-F1
#
_entry.id   AF-A0A6G1VK47-F1
#
_cell.length_a   1.000
_cell.length_b   1.000
_cell.length_c   1.000
_cell.angle_alpha   90.00
_cell.angle_beta   90.00
_cell.angle_gamma   90.00
#
_symmetry.space_group_name_H-M   'P 1'
#
loop_
_entity.id
_entity.type
_entity.pdbx_description
1 polymer ?
#
loop_
_entity_poly.entity_id
_entity_poly.type
_entity_poly.pdbx_seq_one_letter_code
_entity_poly.pdbx_strand_id
1 'polypeptide(L)'
;MDMRPGKGFTTSQSNEHLRRMADKESAKKAQWNYDPSRERLNFEIGKGGVVKEVDKIKSIPQRIKENLEARGIKDPNIPLINQGKDPYYRTVANFILGGNREVMRNLAFGNQKVDWEHGADNSGLKRMPEIEAWAKDAYAFMCKKYGEQNIAAFVVHLDETNPHVHCTVLPITKKNKFSFFGVFLKGNNTKDALSEYMDSLHTEYAEEVGLKYGMERGDSIKETGAVHRTTEEYRRKLWKDAQEKEEEVRENTRTIEQQNSTITNQRGIIASLSREIKHSAARLKALATMIKNLETHKADLEYEVEKLNKDLTTGKISKEEADRKLSQINAEIKKTEEKILDKTDKLKIAESKLHDAEQRKAELEAKAHEAEEKRSSEEQKTALAVEKTARAEDRYQEIRAKYKEVAPAVNVQVIHEMETLGYHSAAFDMKNRLSKYNALKDSLSYEQREFLDKMMDDIFDGSVIVSMAENAASICSIAASLYLGYLDNATRIAQSSGGGGGPGTGWGKRDDEDDFAFRRRCFGMAMKMMRPGHQQRRKR
;
A
#
# COMPACT_ATOMS: atom_id res chain seq x y z
N MET A 1 -2.55 15.39 -18.91
CA MET A 1 -1.97 16.72 -19.22
C MET A 1 -1.63 17.43 -17.92
N ASP A 2 -0.44 18.02 -17.81
CA ASP A 2 -0.01 18.83 -16.64
C ASP A 2 0.33 20.25 -17.11
N MET A 3 0.10 21.28 -16.27
CA MET A 3 0.46 22.67 -16.55
C MET A 3 1.29 23.25 -15.41
N ARG A 4 2.52 23.66 -15.73
CA ARG A 4 3.44 24.29 -14.79
C ARG A 4 3.65 25.77 -15.12
N PRO A 5 3.13 26.70 -14.32
CA PRO A 5 3.42 28.12 -14.49
C PRO A 5 4.88 28.43 -14.15
N GLY A 6 5.52 29.24 -14.98
CA GLY A 6 6.90 29.72 -14.82
C GLY A 6 6.98 31.24 -14.91
N LYS A 7 7.97 31.82 -14.22
CA LYS A 7 8.24 33.27 -14.25
C LYS A 7 9.23 33.69 -15.35
N GLY A 8 9.44 32.79 -16.29
CA GLY A 8 10.45 32.85 -17.33
C GLY A 8 10.82 31.43 -17.75
N PHE A 9 11.69 31.32 -18.74
CA PHE A 9 12.19 30.04 -19.21
C PHE A 9 13.72 30.05 -19.16
N THR A 10 14.31 29.09 -18.45
CA THR A 10 15.76 29.05 -18.27
C THR A 10 16.46 28.33 -19.43
N THR A 11 17.74 28.62 -19.64
CA THR A 11 18.56 27.89 -20.61
C THR A 11 18.68 26.41 -20.23
N SER A 12 18.71 26.07 -18.93
CA SER A 12 18.75 24.67 -18.47
C SER A 12 17.51 23.89 -18.91
N GLN A 13 16.31 24.44 -18.65
CA GLN A 13 15.06 23.84 -19.12
C GLN A 13 15.01 23.74 -20.66
N SER A 14 15.58 24.73 -21.35
CA SER A 14 15.67 24.69 -22.82
C SER A 14 16.56 23.57 -23.32
N ASN A 15 17.67 23.33 -22.63
CA ASN A 15 18.60 22.29 -22.99
C ASN A 15 18.01 20.91 -22.73
N GLU A 16 17.20 20.76 -21.68
CA GLU A 16 16.44 19.54 -21.40
C GLU A 16 15.41 19.24 -22.51
N HIS A 17 14.58 20.21 -22.86
CA HIS A 17 13.55 20.06 -23.90
C HIS A 17 14.12 19.88 -25.30
N LEU A 18 15.21 20.57 -25.64
CA LEU A 18 15.81 20.49 -26.99
C LEU A 18 16.91 19.42 -27.08
N ARG A 19 17.19 18.71 -25.98
CA ARG A 19 18.34 17.79 -25.84
C ARG A 19 19.65 18.45 -26.29
N ARG A 20 19.85 19.71 -25.87
CA ARG A 20 21.08 20.48 -26.10
C ARG A 20 22.04 20.27 -24.93
N MET A 21 22.72 19.13 -24.90
CA MET A 21 23.74 18.86 -23.87
C MET A 21 25.05 19.56 -24.25
N ALA A 22 25.60 20.35 -23.32
CA ALA A 22 26.81 21.16 -23.57
C ALA A 22 28.11 20.33 -23.62
N ASP A 23 28.12 19.14 -23.00
CA ASP A 23 29.26 18.22 -22.97
C ASP A 23 28.83 16.74 -22.82
N LYS A 24 29.80 15.82 -23.03
CA LYS A 24 29.59 14.36 -22.94
C LYS A 24 29.28 13.88 -21.52
N GLU A 25 29.69 14.59 -20.48
CA GLU A 25 29.43 14.22 -19.07
C GLU A 25 27.98 14.52 -18.66
N SER A 26 27.43 15.64 -19.11
CA SER A 26 26.04 16.03 -18.88
C SER A 26 25.08 15.08 -19.62
N ALA A 27 25.44 14.66 -20.84
CA ALA A 27 24.71 13.62 -21.56
C ALA A 27 24.75 12.27 -20.83
N LYS A 28 25.91 11.86 -20.29
CA LYS A 28 26.05 10.63 -19.47
C LYS A 28 25.27 10.67 -18.16
N LYS A 29 25.19 11.82 -17.48
CA LYS A 29 24.36 11.96 -16.27
C LYS A 29 22.86 11.90 -16.59
N ALA A 30 22.46 12.33 -17.78
CA ALA A 30 21.06 12.35 -18.19
C ALA A 30 20.57 11.03 -18.81
N GLN A 31 21.48 10.11 -19.18
CA GLN A 31 21.19 8.73 -19.63
C GLN A 31 20.32 7.93 -18.64
N TRP A 32 20.32 8.30 -17.36
CA TRP A 32 19.45 7.68 -16.35
C TRP A 32 17.95 7.90 -16.59
N ASN A 33 17.58 8.99 -17.30
CA ASN A 33 16.18 9.38 -17.47
C ASN A 33 15.64 9.20 -18.90
N TYR A 34 16.51 9.08 -19.90
CA TYR A 34 16.13 8.85 -21.30
C TYR A 34 17.18 8.03 -22.05
N ASP A 35 16.76 7.39 -23.13
CA ASP A 35 17.58 6.56 -24.02
C ASP A 35 18.15 7.41 -25.16
N PRO A 36 19.47 7.70 -25.17
CA PRO A 36 20.08 8.54 -26.20
C PRO A 36 19.98 7.96 -27.60
N SER A 37 19.89 6.64 -27.75
CA SER A 37 19.75 6.04 -29.08
C SER A 37 18.46 6.54 -29.72
N ARG A 38 17.35 6.60 -28.97
CA ARG A 38 16.03 7.06 -29.42
C ARG A 38 15.90 8.57 -29.62
N GLU A 39 16.85 9.37 -29.17
CA GLU A 39 16.78 10.85 -29.27
C GLU A 39 16.53 11.34 -30.71
N ARG A 40 17.10 10.66 -31.71
CA ARG A 40 16.90 10.95 -33.15
C ARG A 40 15.43 10.88 -33.59
N LEU A 41 14.58 10.20 -32.83
CA LEU A 41 13.16 10.04 -33.13
C LEU A 41 12.33 11.22 -32.59
N ASN A 42 12.89 12.03 -31.70
CA ASN A 42 12.26 13.26 -31.22
C ASN A 42 12.00 14.23 -32.37
N PHE A 43 10.95 15.04 -32.25
CA PHE A 43 10.58 16.04 -33.25
C PHE A 43 9.89 17.22 -32.62
N GLU A 44 9.71 18.28 -33.38
CA GLU A 44 8.87 19.41 -32.98
C GLU A 44 7.77 19.66 -34.00
N ILE A 45 6.66 20.22 -33.53
CA ILE A 45 5.60 20.76 -34.39
C ILE A 45 5.81 22.26 -34.51
N GLY A 46 6.22 22.68 -35.70
CA GLY A 46 6.35 24.09 -36.05
C GLY A 46 5.02 24.73 -36.43
N LYS A 47 5.05 26.06 -36.65
CA LYS A 47 3.91 26.82 -37.14
C LYS A 47 3.30 26.18 -38.39
N GLY A 48 1.97 26.18 -38.46
CA GLY A 48 1.17 25.51 -39.48
C GLY A 48 0.98 24.01 -39.25
N GLY A 49 1.39 23.46 -38.10
CA GLY A 49 1.31 22.02 -37.83
C GLY A 49 2.36 21.19 -38.59
N VAL A 50 3.47 21.83 -38.99
CA VAL A 50 4.53 21.19 -39.77
C VAL A 50 5.46 20.40 -38.86
N VAL A 51 5.63 19.11 -39.13
CA VAL A 51 6.57 18.25 -38.41
C VAL A 51 7.98 18.58 -38.86
N LYS A 52 8.87 18.82 -37.90
CA LYS A 52 10.29 19.14 -38.13
C LYS A 52 11.18 18.39 -37.16
N GLU A 53 12.44 18.22 -37.52
CA GLU A 53 13.45 17.82 -36.55
C GLU A 53 13.56 18.88 -35.45
N VAL A 54 13.96 18.46 -34.25
CA VAL A 54 14.13 19.37 -33.11
C VAL A 54 15.20 20.41 -33.44
N ASP A 55 14.80 21.69 -33.52
CA ASP A 55 15.75 22.78 -33.74
C ASP A 55 16.60 23.04 -32.49
N LYS A 56 17.83 22.53 -32.51
CA LYS A 56 18.82 22.69 -31.43
C LYS A 56 19.63 23.99 -31.54
N ILE A 57 19.48 24.75 -32.62
CA ILE A 57 20.25 25.96 -32.89
C ILE A 57 19.75 27.10 -32.00
N LYS A 58 18.43 27.34 -32.01
CA LYS A 58 17.80 28.40 -31.21
C LYS A 58 17.23 27.87 -29.91
N SER A 59 17.69 28.41 -28.78
CA SER A 59 17.13 28.08 -27.47
C SER A 59 15.71 28.61 -27.33
N ILE A 60 14.89 27.95 -26.51
CA ILE A 60 13.51 28.39 -26.24
C ILE A 60 13.47 29.84 -25.71
N PRO A 61 14.37 30.28 -24.81
CA PRO A 61 14.44 31.69 -24.41
C PRO A 61 14.70 32.66 -25.58
N GLN A 62 15.54 32.29 -26.54
CA GLN A 62 15.75 33.09 -27.76
C GLN A 62 14.48 33.14 -28.61
N ARG A 63 13.81 31.99 -28.83
CA ARG A 63 12.53 31.92 -29.54
C ARG A 63 11.45 32.80 -28.89
N ILE A 64 11.39 32.81 -27.55
CA ILE A 64 10.48 33.68 -26.79
C ILE A 64 10.84 35.14 -27.02
N LYS A 65 12.12 35.51 -26.88
CA LYS A 65 12.58 36.89 -27.08
C LYS A 65 12.22 37.40 -28.49
N GLU A 66 12.53 36.63 -29.53
CA GLU A 66 12.19 36.96 -30.92
C GLU A 66 10.67 37.11 -31.13
N ASN A 67 9.86 36.23 -30.52
CA ASN A 67 8.40 36.32 -30.57
C ASN A 67 7.88 37.62 -29.94
N LEU A 68 8.41 38.00 -28.78
CA LEU A 68 8.02 39.21 -28.07
C LEU A 68 8.43 40.47 -28.84
N GLU A 69 9.65 40.50 -29.38
CA GLU A 69 10.16 41.60 -30.21
C GLU A 69 9.31 41.80 -31.46
N ALA A 70 8.99 40.71 -32.19
CA ALA A 70 8.15 40.75 -33.39
C ALA A 70 6.73 41.27 -33.12
N ARG A 71 6.26 41.19 -31.86
CA ARG A 71 4.93 41.62 -31.43
C ARG A 71 4.94 42.96 -30.68
N GLY A 72 6.12 43.56 -30.47
CA GLY A 72 6.28 44.79 -29.69
C GLY A 72 5.92 44.62 -28.20
N ILE A 73 6.05 43.42 -27.66
CA ILE A 73 5.69 43.10 -26.26
C ILE A 73 6.94 43.15 -25.40
N LYS A 74 6.87 43.84 -24.26
CA LYS A 74 7.93 43.85 -23.25
C LYS A 74 7.64 42.82 -22.17
N ASP A 75 8.66 42.03 -21.80
CA ASP A 75 8.57 41.14 -20.66
C ASP A 75 8.55 41.97 -19.35
N PRO A 76 7.50 41.85 -18.52
CA PRO A 76 7.35 42.63 -17.30
C PRO A 76 8.37 42.28 -16.20
N ASN A 77 9.07 41.15 -16.31
CA ASN A 77 10.12 40.77 -15.38
C ASN A 77 11.49 41.39 -15.71
N ILE A 78 11.73 41.86 -16.94
CA ILE A 78 13.03 42.46 -17.33
C ILE A 78 13.41 43.65 -16.42
N PRO A 79 12.51 44.63 -16.15
CA PRO A 79 12.84 45.74 -15.25
C PRO A 79 13.17 45.28 -13.83
N LEU A 80 12.54 44.21 -13.34
CA LEU A 80 12.80 43.65 -12.01
C LEU A 80 14.19 43.01 -11.97
N ILE A 81 14.51 42.19 -12.98
CA ILE A 81 15.81 41.52 -13.10
C ILE A 81 16.95 42.55 -13.20
N ASN A 82 16.76 43.62 -14.00
CA ASN A 82 17.76 44.68 -14.12
C ASN A 82 17.97 45.46 -12.82
N GLN A 83 16.99 45.46 -11.91
CA GLN A 83 17.10 46.02 -10.56
C GLN A 83 17.66 45.03 -9.53
N GLY A 84 18.08 43.83 -9.96
CA GLY A 84 18.54 42.75 -9.08
C GLY A 84 17.42 42.09 -8.27
N LYS A 85 16.15 42.28 -8.66
CA LYS A 85 14.99 41.68 -7.97
C LYS A 85 14.57 40.37 -8.65
N ASP A 86 14.00 39.48 -7.85
CA ASP A 86 13.43 38.24 -8.36
C ASP A 86 12.26 38.49 -9.33
N PRO A 87 12.13 37.67 -10.38
CA PRO A 87 10.98 37.74 -11.27
C PRO A 87 9.70 37.44 -10.49
N TYR A 88 8.62 38.14 -10.86
CA TYR A 88 7.33 38.07 -10.17
C TYR A 88 6.24 37.50 -11.06
N TYR A 89 6.15 37.99 -12.30
CA TYR A 89 5.06 37.67 -13.22
C TYR A 89 5.25 36.31 -13.86
N ARG A 90 4.17 35.54 -13.98
CA ARG A 90 4.15 34.27 -14.73
C ARG A 90 4.10 34.57 -16.22
N THR A 91 5.25 34.53 -16.88
CA THR A 91 5.41 34.84 -18.31
C THR A 91 5.45 33.59 -19.19
N VAL A 92 5.38 32.40 -18.58
CA VAL A 92 5.37 31.12 -19.30
C VAL A 92 4.45 30.12 -18.59
N ALA A 93 3.80 29.25 -19.35
CA ALA A 93 3.15 28.04 -18.86
C ALA A 93 3.65 26.85 -19.67
N ASN A 94 4.29 25.89 -19.01
CA ASN A 94 4.75 24.67 -19.64
C ASN A 94 3.71 23.59 -19.47
N PHE A 95 3.21 23.08 -20.58
CA PHE A 95 2.30 21.96 -20.63
C PHE A 95 3.06 20.69 -20.95
N ILE A 96 2.74 19.63 -20.21
CA ILE A 96 3.12 18.27 -20.56
C ILE A 96 1.88 17.56 -21.09
N LEU A 97 1.88 17.24 -22.38
CA LEU A 97 0.80 16.48 -23.02
C LEU A 97 1.27 15.05 -23.25
N GLY A 98 0.45 14.10 -22.84
CA GLY A 98 0.74 12.68 -22.97
C GLY A 98 -0.50 11.90 -22.59
N GLY A 99 -0.41 10.58 -22.70
CA GLY A 99 -1.51 9.68 -22.42
C GLY A 99 -1.07 8.45 -21.67
N ASN A 100 -1.95 7.45 -21.71
CA ASN A 100 -1.66 6.10 -21.25
C ASN A 100 -0.37 5.59 -21.92
N ARG A 101 0.53 5.02 -21.11
CA ARG A 101 1.86 4.61 -21.57
C ARG A 101 1.82 3.61 -22.72
N GLU A 102 0.90 2.65 -22.67
CA GLU A 102 0.76 1.62 -23.69
C GLU A 102 0.29 2.23 -25.01
N VAL A 103 -0.77 3.03 -24.97
CA VAL A 103 -1.30 3.74 -26.14
C VAL A 103 -0.23 4.63 -26.77
N MET A 104 0.45 5.45 -25.96
CA MET A 104 1.49 6.36 -26.44
C MET A 104 2.68 5.62 -27.08
N ARG A 105 3.10 4.48 -26.51
CA ARG A 105 4.17 3.64 -27.08
C ARG A 105 3.73 2.98 -28.38
N ASN A 106 2.50 2.49 -28.45
CA ASN A 106 1.94 1.90 -29.66
C ASN A 106 1.84 2.94 -30.79
N LEU A 107 1.43 4.17 -30.49
CA LEU A 107 1.44 5.26 -31.47
C LEU A 107 2.87 5.62 -31.94
N ALA A 108 3.86 5.58 -31.04
CA ALA A 108 5.24 5.96 -31.33
C ALA A 108 6.03 4.90 -32.10
N PHE A 109 5.85 3.62 -31.74
CA PHE A 109 6.69 2.51 -32.20
C PHE A 109 5.91 1.38 -32.89
N GLY A 110 4.58 1.36 -32.79
CA GLY A 110 3.74 0.30 -33.34
C GLY A 110 4.11 -1.06 -32.75
N ASN A 111 4.28 -2.06 -33.62
CA ASN A 111 4.66 -3.41 -33.24
C ASN A 111 6.18 -3.62 -33.13
N GLN A 112 6.99 -2.55 -33.21
CA GLN A 112 8.44 -2.67 -33.08
C GLN A 112 8.82 -3.06 -31.66
N LYS A 113 9.72 -4.03 -31.53
CA LYS A 113 10.26 -4.43 -30.23
C LYS A 113 11.20 -3.33 -29.72
N VAL A 114 10.77 -2.64 -28.67
CA VAL A 114 11.58 -1.64 -27.96
C VAL A 114 12.19 -2.30 -26.73
N ASP A 115 13.50 -2.17 -26.59
CA ASP A 115 14.19 -2.56 -25.37
C ASP A 115 14.14 -1.41 -24.36
N TRP A 116 13.50 -1.65 -23.21
CA TRP A 116 13.33 -0.65 -22.16
C TRP A 116 14.38 -0.77 -21.06
N GLU A 117 15.33 -1.71 -21.20
CA GLU A 117 16.44 -1.84 -20.25
C GLU A 117 17.37 -0.63 -20.32
N HIS A 118 17.94 -0.27 -19.17
CA HIS A 118 18.84 0.86 -19.08
C HIS A 118 20.13 0.57 -19.87
N GLY A 119 20.50 1.47 -20.78
CA GLY A 119 21.67 1.31 -21.65
C GLY A 119 21.44 0.45 -22.89
N ALA A 120 20.20 0.02 -23.15
CA ALA A 120 19.87 -0.69 -24.39
C ALA A 120 20.05 0.18 -25.64
N ASP A 121 20.40 -0.47 -26.75
CA ASP A 121 20.54 0.19 -28.05
C ASP A 121 19.29 0.01 -28.91
N ASN A 122 18.52 1.09 -29.05
CA ASN A 122 17.34 1.18 -29.89
C ASN A 122 17.59 2.00 -31.18
N SER A 123 18.83 2.02 -31.68
CA SER A 123 19.21 2.70 -32.93
C SER A 123 18.50 2.16 -34.18
N GLY A 124 17.92 0.96 -34.12
CA GLY A 124 17.13 0.36 -35.21
C GLY A 124 15.68 0.85 -35.32
N LEU A 125 15.14 1.48 -34.26
CA LEU A 125 13.74 1.90 -34.25
C LEU A 125 13.40 2.99 -35.28
N LYS A 126 12.15 3.02 -35.70
CA LYS A 126 11.60 4.09 -36.54
C LYS A 126 10.37 4.70 -35.87
N ARG A 127 10.27 6.03 -35.92
CA ARG A 127 9.07 6.74 -35.49
C ARG A 127 7.91 6.41 -36.43
N MET A 128 6.75 6.12 -35.87
CA MET A 128 5.54 5.82 -36.63
C MET A 128 4.71 7.07 -36.95
N PRO A 129 3.98 7.13 -38.08
CA PRO A 129 3.22 8.31 -38.47
C PRO A 129 2.06 8.64 -37.50
N GLU A 130 1.57 7.65 -36.76
CA GLU A 130 0.46 7.79 -35.82
C GLU A 130 0.79 8.75 -34.66
N ILE A 131 2.03 8.73 -34.13
CA ILE A 131 2.44 9.71 -33.11
C ILE A 131 2.55 11.13 -33.67
N GLU A 132 2.88 11.27 -34.95
CA GLU A 132 2.91 12.58 -35.60
C GLU A 132 1.49 13.12 -35.80
N ALA A 133 0.55 12.26 -36.19
CA ALA A 133 -0.87 12.61 -36.29
C ALA A 133 -1.41 13.07 -34.93
N TRP A 134 -1.14 12.31 -33.87
CA TRP A 134 -1.50 12.69 -32.51
C TRP A 134 -0.87 14.02 -32.09
N ALA A 135 0.41 14.23 -32.37
CA ALA A 135 1.11 15.47 -32.04
C ALA A 135 0.53 16.68 -32.79
N LYS A 136 0.12 16.51 -34.06
CA LYS A 136 -0.57 17.55 -34.84
C LYS A 136 -1.94 17.90 -34.26
N ASP A 137 -2.74 16.90 -33.87
CA ASP A 137 -4.03 17.13 -33.23
C ASP A 137 -3.87 17.83 -31.87
N ALA A 138 -2.91 17.39 -31.06
CA ALA A 138 -2.58 18.02 -29.80
C ALA A 138 -2.09 19.47 -30.00
N TYR A 139 -1.27 19.74 -31.02
CA TYR A 139 -0.83 21.08 -31.38
C TYR A 139 -2.01 21.97 -31.81
N ALA A 140 -2.89 21.45 -32.66
CA ALA A 140 -4.09 22.15 -33.12
C ALA A 140 -5.02 22.52 -31.95
N PHE A 141 -5.20 21.60 -30.99
CA PHE A 141 -5.93 21.86 -29.75
C PHE A 141 -5.32 23.02 -28.96
N MET A 142 -4.00 22.98 -28.72
CA MET A 142 -3.30 24.05 -27.99
C MET A 142 -3.39 25.39 -28.72
N CYS A 143 -3.27 25.39 -30.05
CA CYS A 143 -3.40 26.59 -30.88
C CYS A 143 -4.82 27.16 -30.84
N LYS A 144 -5.85 26.32 -30.90
CA LYS A 144 -7.26 26.72 -30.77
C LYS A 144 -7.52 27.39 -29.42
N LYS A 145 -6.93 26.87 -28.33
CA LYS A 145 -7.10 27.42 -26.97
C LYS A 145 -6.32 28.70 -26.73
N TYR A 146 -5.05 28.75 -27.12
CA TYR A 146 -4.13 29.80 -26.68
C TYR A 146 -3.63 30.72 -27.79
N GLY A 147 -3.92 30.39 -29.05
CA GLY A 147 -3.38 31.07 -30.23
C GLY A 147 -1.99 30.54 -30.58
N GLU A 148 -1.79 30.22 -31.87
CA GLU A 148 -0.52 29.68 -32.38
C GLU A 148 0.69 30.60 -32.09
N GLN A 149 0.48 31.93 -32.17
CA GLN A 149 1.49 32.93 -31.86
C GLN A 149 1.98 32.90 -30.40
N ASN A 150 1.22 32.29 -29.50
CA ASN A 150 1.57 32.15 -28.10
C ASN A 150 2.28 30.82 -27.81
N ILE A 151 2.39 29.90 -28.77
CA ILE A 151 3.16 28.66 -28.61
C ILE A 151 4.62 28.96 -28.98
N ALA A 152 5.52 28.98 -27.99
CA ALA A 152 6.94 29.26 -28.19
C ALA A 152 7.74 28.01 -28.59
N ALA A 153 7.32 26.85 -28.12
CA ALA A 153 7.91 25.56 -28.47
C ALA A 153 6.87 24.44 -28.28
N PHE A 154 6.94 23.41 -29.14
CA PHE A 154 6.13 22.20 -29.04
C PHE A 154 7.01 21.01 -29.45
N VAL A 155 7.66 20.39 -28.47
CA VAL A 155 8.67 19.36 -28.68
C VAL A 155 8.16 18.02 -28.18
N VAL A 156 8.29 16.98 -28.99
CA VAL A 156 7.84 15.63 -28.71
C VAL A 156 9.04 14.77 -28.36
N HIS A 157 9.04 14.21 -27.15
CA HIS A 157 10.05 13.28 -26.66
C HIS A 157 9.56 11.85 -26.83
N LEU A 158 10.34 11.05 -27.57
CA LEU A 158 10.16 9.60 -27.76
C LEU A 158 11.33 8.81 -27.15
N ASP A 159 12.26 9.48 -26.49
CA ASP A 159 13.46 8.91 -25.88
C ASP A 159 13.28 8.55 -24.40
N GLU A 160 12.20 9.00 -23.77
CA GLU A 160 11.87 8.67 -22.38
C GLU A 160 10.99 7.42 -22.26
N THR A 161 10.61 7.07 -21.03
CA THR A 161 9.75 5.92 -20.71
C THR A 161 8.35 6.05 -21.32
N ASN A 162 7.78 7.26 -21.32
CA ASN A 162 6.47 7.55 -21.89
C ASN A 162 6.61 8.62 -22.97
N PRO A 163 6.19 8.38 -24.22
CA PRO A 163 6.13 9.44 -25.23
C PRO A 163 5.23 10.59 -24.79
N HIS A 164 5.74 11.82 -24.87
CA HIS A 164 5.03 13.01 -24.43
C HIS A 164 5.53 14.28 -25.13
N VAL A 165 4.78 15.36 -24.96
CA VAL A 165 5.06 16.69 -25.51
C VAL A 165 5.39 17.65 -24.39
N HIS A 166 6.45 18.43 -24.59
CA HIS A 166 6.66 19.70 -23.91
C HIS A 166 6.12 20.85 -24.78
N CYS A 167 5.04 21.47 -24.33
CA CYS A 167 4.44 22.63 -24.99
C CYS A 167 4.65 23.89 -24.13
N THR A 168 5.45 24.82 -24.62
CA THR A 168 5.72 26.09 -23.95
C THR A 168 4.77 27.17 -24.46
N VAL A 169 3.85 27.61 -23.60
CA VAL A 169 2.82 28.61 -23.90
C VAL A 169 3.13 29.93 -23.22
N LEU A 170 3.03 31.03 -23.97
CA LEU A 170 3.13 32.39 -23.45
C LEU A 170 1.73 32.90 -23.07
N PRO A 171 1.46 33.23 -21.80
CA PRO A 171 0.17 33.74 -21.35
C PRO A 171 -0.03 35.20 -21.77
N ILE A 172 -0.18 35.42 -23.06
CA ILE A 172 -0.38 36.74 -23.67
C ILE A 172 -1.82 36.84 -24.17
N THR A 173 -2.53 37.84 -23.65
CA THR A 173 -3.91 38.13 -24.03
C THR A 173 -4.02 38.66 -25.47
N LYS A 174 -5.24 38.69 -26.01
CA LYS A 174 -5.53 39.31 -27.34
C LYS A 174 -5.09 40.78 -27.43
N LYS A 175 -4.91 41.47 -26.30
CA LYS A 175 -4.41 42.84 -26.20
C LYS A 175 -2.88 42.93 -26.14
N ASN A 176 -2.15 41.85 -26.46
CA ASN A 176 -0.69 41.75 -26.42
C ASN A 176 -0.08 42.12 -25.05
N LYS A 177 -0.78 41.77 -23.97
CA LYS A 177 -0.28 41.92 -22.59
C LYS A 177 -0.18 40.57 -21.89
N PHE A 178 0.88 40.36 -21.12
CA PHE A 178 1.03 39.21 -20.24
C PHE A 178 -0.05 39.19 -19.16
N SER A 179 -0.79 38.09 -19.07
CA SER A 179 -1.73 37.83 -17.98
C SER A 179 -2.02 36.33 -17.89
N PHE A 180 -1.37 35.66 -16.94
CA PHE A 180 -1.62 34.25 -16.66
C PHE A 180 -3.09 34.01 -16.28
N PHE A 181 -3.62 34.79 -15.34
CA PHE A 181 -5.01 34.70 -14.91
C PHE A 181 -5.99 35.06 -16.02
N GLY A 182 -5.67 36.05 -16.86
CA GLY A 182 -6.51 36.42 -17.98
C GLY A 182 -6.59 35.35 -19.07
N VAL A 183 -5.50 34.64 -19.32
CA VAL A 183 -5.44 33.60 -20.37
C VAL A 183 -6.02 32.26 -19.88
N PHE A 184 -5.63 31.81 -18.68
CA PHE A 184 -6.02 30.48 -18.19
C PHE A 184 -7.24 30.50 -17.28
N LEU A 185 -7.48 31.58 -16.53
CA LEU A 185 -8.46 31.58 -15.43
C LEU A 185 -9.56 32.63 -15.57
N LYS A 186 -9.74 33.19 -16.79
CA LYS A 186 -10.73 34.24 -17.08
C LYS A 186 -10.69 35.43 -16.11
N GLY A 187 -9.53 35.71 -15.52
CA GLY A 187 -9.31 36.78 -14.54
C GLY A 187 -9.48 36.39 -13.08
N ASN A 188 -9.91 35.16 -12.77
CA ASN A 188 -10.07 34.68 -11.40
C ASN A 188 -8.75 34.12 -10.84
N ASN A 189 -8.25 34.67 -9.74
CA ASN A 189 -7.00 34.24 -9.10
C ASN A 189 -7.27 33.44 -7.82
N THR A 190 -8.04 32.36 -7.95
CA THR A 190 -8.27 31.40 -6.85
C THR A 190 -7.70 30.03 -7.22
N LYS A 191 -7.36 29.25 -6.18
CA LYS A 191 -6.91 27.87 -6.36
C LYS A 191 -8.01 27.00 -6.99
N ASP A 192 -9.27 27.25 -6.61
CA ASP A 192 -10.42 26.53 -7.13
C ASP A 192 -10.64 26.80 -8.62
N ALA A 193 -10.50 28.06 -9.06
CA ALA A 193 -10.59 28.41 -10.48
C ALA A 193 -9.53 27.70 -11.32
N LEU A 194 -8.30 27.53 -10.80
CA LEU A 194 -7.26 26.75 -11.47
C LEU A 194 -7.61 25.28 -11.56
N SER A 195 -8.15 24.71 -10.48
CA SER A 195 -8.59 23.32 -10.48
C SER A 195 -9.73 23.08 -11.46
N GLU A 196 -10.78 23.90 -11.44
CA GLU A 196 -11.92 23.80 -12.36
C GLU A 196 -11.48 23.96 -13.81
N TYR A 197 -10.57 24.91 -14.07
CA TYR A 197 -10.01 25.10 -15.39
C TYR A 197 -9.26 23.85 -15.88
N MET A 198 -8.40 23.27 -15.04
CA MET A 198 -7.67 22.04 -15.40
C MET A 198 -8.61 20.85 -15.57
N ASP A 199 -9.62 20.71 -14.70
CA ASP A 199 -10.64 19.65 -14.81
C ASP A 199 -11.38 19.73 -16.16
N SER A 200 -11.79 20.95 -16.56
CA SER A 200 -12.42 21.21 -17.86
C SER A 200 -11.46 20.98 -19.02
N LEU A 201 -10.22 21.46 -18.91
CA LEU A 201 -9.22 21.32 -19.97
C LEU A 201 -8.85 19.85 -20.22
N HIS A 202 -8.82 19.03 -19.17
CA HIS A 202 -8.62 17.58 -19.28
C HIS A 202 -9.77 16.90 -20.00
N THR A 203 -11.03 17.26 -19.68
CA THR A 203 -12.22 16.75 -20.38
C THR A 203 -12.18 17.11 -21.85
N GLU A 204 -11.99 18.39 -22.18
CA GLU A 204 -11.97 18.87 -23.57
C GLU A 204 -10.83 18.21 -24.38
N TYR A 205 -9.64 18.03 -23.78
CA TYR A 205 -8.54 17.35 -24.45
C TYR A 205 -8.84 15.87 -24.70
N ALA A 206 -9.46 15.19 -23.74
CA ALA A 206 -9.88 13.80 -23.91
C ALA A 206 -10.91 13.67 -25.04
N GLU A 207 -11.89 14.55 -25.10
CA GLU A 207 -12.94 14.53 -26.12
C GLU A 207 -12.44 14.91 -27.53
N GLU A 208 -11.66 15.99 -27.66
CA GLU A 208 -11.23 16.51 -28.97
C GLU A 208 -10.04 15.74 -29.58
N VAL A 209 -9.16 15.19 -28.71
CA VAL A 209 -7.93 14.51 -29.11
C VAL A 209 -7.92 13.06 -28.60
N GLY A 210 -8.05 12.86 -27.29
CA GLY A 210 -7.84 11.56 -26.64
C GLY A 210 -8.61 10.39 -27.26
N LEU A 211 -9.93 10.55 -27.42
CA LEU A 211 -10.84 9.51 -27.91
C LEU A 211 -10.46 8.98 -29.30
N LYS A 212 -9.94 9.84 -30.20
CA LYS A 212 -9.52 9.44 -31.55
C LYS A 212 -8.39 8.41 -31.54
N TYR A 213 -7.59 8.39 -30.48
CA TYR A 213 -6.43 7.51 -30.32
C TYR A 213 -6.66 6.44 -29.24
N GLY A 214 -7.91 6.24 -28.80
CA GLY A 214 -8.24 5.22 -27.79
C GLY A 214 -7.83 5.59 -26.36
N MET A 215 -7.65 6.88 -26.07
CA MET A 215 -7.39 7.37 -24.71
C MET A 215 -8.68 7.85 -24.06
N GLU A 216 -8.79 7.64 -22.75
CA GLU A 216 -9.88 8.15 -21.93
C GLU A 216 -9.41 9.22 -20.93
N ARG A 217 -10.38 9.92 -20.34
CA ARG A 217 -10.12 10.92 -19.30
C ARG A 217 -9.73 10.20 -18.00
N GLY A 218 -8.61 10.61 -17.41
CA GLY A 218 -8.23 10.13 -16.08
C GLY A 218 -9.19 10.60 -14.98
N ASP A 219 -9.26 9.83 -13.89
CA ASP A 219 -10.06 10.17 -12.72
C ASP A 219 -9.58 11.46 -12.05
N SER A 220 -10.51 12.19 -11.41
CA SER A 220 -10.15 13.42 -10.72
C SER A 220 -9.27 13.14 -9.50
N ILE A 221 -8.21 13.94 -9.30
CA ILE A 221 -7.39 13.90 -8.08
C ILE A 221 -8.24 14.21 -6.84
N LYS A 222 -9.30 15.01 -6.98
CA LYS A 222 -10.23 15.31 -5.87
C LYS A 222 -11.00 14.08 -5.40
N GLU A 223 -11.31 13.17 -6.31
CA GLU A 223 -12.08 11.95 -6.04
C GLU A 223 -11.16 10.81 -5.58
N THR A 224 -9.99 10.69 -6.22
CA THR A 224 -9.06 9.57 -5.98
C THR A 224 -8.04 9.84 -4.86
N GLY A 225 -7.79 11.10 -4.50
CA GLY A 225 -6.72 11.47 -3.58
C GLY A 225 -5.32 11.11 -4.10
N ALA A 226 -5.16 10.92 -5.41
CA ALA A 226 -3.91 10.51 -6.02
C ALA A 226 -2.81 11.57 -5.81
N VAL A 227 -1.65 11.14 -5.31
CA VAL A 227 -0.47 11.99 -5.10
C VAL A 227 0.66 11.44 -5.94
N HIS A 228 1.38 12.32 -6.65
CA HIS A 228 2.60 11.95 -7.36
C HIS A 228 3.63 11.40 -6.36
N ARG A 229 4.16 10.21 -6.63
CA ARG A 229 5.18 9.54 -5.82
C ARG A 229 6.26 8.99 -6.73
N THR A 230 7.50 8.99 -6.26
CA THR A 230 8.54 8.22 -6.93
C THR A 230 8.23 6.72 -6.80
N THR A 231 8.80 5.89 -7.69
CA THR A 231 8.64 4.43 -7.61
C THR A 231 9.15 3.88 -6.27
N GLU A 232 10.17 4.52 -5.68
CA GLU A 232 10.74 4.17 -4.38
C GLU A 232 9.81 4.52 -3.22
N GLU A 233 9.20 5.71 -3.26
CA GLU A 233 8.18 6.14 -2.28
C GLU A 233 6.95 5.26 -2.35
N TYR A 234 6.52 4.88 -3.56
CA TYR A 234 5.41 3.96 -3.77
C TYR A 234 5.73 2.57 -3.20
N ARG A 235 6.93 2.02 -3.45
CA ARG A 235 7.38 0.75 -2.89
C ARG A 235 7.45 0.78 -1.36
N ARG A 236 7.98 1.86 -0.77
CA ARG A 236 8.06 2.04 0.69
C ARG A 236 6.68 2.08 1.33
N LYS A 237 5.74 2.77 0.69
CA LYS A 237 4.34 2.80 1.14
C LYS A 237 3.71 1.41 1.09
N LEU A 238 3.82 0.70 -0.04
CA LEU A 238 3.26 -0.66 -0.17
C LEU A 238 3.81 -1.61 0.90
N TRP A 239 5.11 -1.52 1.22
CA TRP A 239 5.71 -2.30 2.29
C TRP A 239 5.13 -1.99 3.67
N LYS A 240 4.98 -0.70 3.99
CA LYS A 240 4.40 -0.26 5.27
C LYS A 240 2.93 -0.67 5.39
N ASP A 241 2.15 -0.41 4.35
CA ASP A 241 0.73 -0.77 4.29
C ASP A 241 0.54 -2.28 4.43
N ALA A 242 1.44 -3.10 3.86
CA ALA A 242 1.43 -4.55 4.02
C ALA A 242 1.69 -4.97 5.47
N GLN A 243 2.68 -4.37 6.15
CA GLN A 243 2.96 -4.67 7.56
C GLN A 243 1.81 -4.27 8.48
N GLU A 244 1.25 -3.08 8.29
CA GLU A 244 0.10 -2.59 9.07
C GLU A 244 -1.11 -3.51 8.89
N LYS A 245 -1.38 -3.97 7.65
CA LYS A 245 -2.49 -4.88 7.37
C LYS A 245 -2.27 -6.29 7.87
N GLU A 246 -1.03 -6.81 7.81
CA GLU A 246 -0.69 -8.11 8.37
C GLU A 246 -0.92 -8.14 9.89
N GLU A 247 -0.52 -7.08 10.58
CA GLU A 247 -0.71 -6.95 12.04
C GLU A 247 -2.20 -6.80 12.39
N GLU A 248 -2.97 -6.06 11.59
CA GLU A 248 -4.43 -5.96 11.75
C GLU A 248 -5.11 -7.35 11.62
N VAL A 249 -4.73 -8.14 10.60
CA VAL A 249 -5.24 -9.50 10.42
C VAL A 249 -4.87 -10.39 11.62
N ARG A 250 -3.63 -10.29 12.11
CA ARG A 250 -3.14 -11.06 13.27
C ARG A 250 -3.93 -10.74 14.55
N GLU A 251 -4.10 -9.47 14.88
CA GLU A 251 -4.83 -9.05 16.08
C GLU A 251 -6.33 -9.39 16.01
N ASN A 252 -6.94 -9.26 14.83
CA ASN A 252 -8.32 -9.68 14.62
C ASN A 252 -8.47 -11.21 14.79
N THR A 253 -7.54 -11.99 14.23
CA THR A 253 -7.53 -13.45 14.37
C THR A 253 -7.43 -13.87 15.83
N ARG A 254 -6.52 -13.25 16.59
CA ARG A 254 -6.37 -13.50 18.03
C ARG A 254 -7.65 -13.18 18.81
N THR A 255 -8.32 -12.09 18.46
CA THR A 255 -9.60 -11.70 19.08
C THR A 255 -10.70 -12.71 18.77
N ILE A 256 -10.79 -13.20 17.53
CA ILE A 256 -11.74 -14.24 17.11
C ILE A 256 -11.48 -15.55 17.86
N GLU A 257 -10.23 -15.98 18.00
CA GLU A 257 -9.87 -17.17 18.77
C GLU A 257 -10.31 -17.06 20.23
N GLN A 258 -10.08 -15.90 20.85
CA GLN A 258 -10.50 -15.65 22.23
C GLN A 258 -12.03 -15.68 22.37
N GLN A 259 -12.78 -15.08 21.45
CA GLN A 259 -14.24 -15.12 21.45
C GLN A 259 -14.78 -16.55 21.24
N ASN A 260 -14.19 -17.31 20.32
CA ASN A 260 -14.58 -18.71 20.07
C ASN A 260 -14.36 -19.60 21.30
N SER A 261 -13.29 -19.37 22.06
CA SER A 261 -13.06 -20.05 23.35
C SER A 261 -14.19 -19.75 24.35
N THR A 262 -14.58 -18.47 24.49
CA THR A 262 -15.70 -18.06 25.37
C THR A 262 -17.01 -18.71 24.95
N ILE A 263 -17.34 -18.67 23.65
CA ILE A 263 -18.56 -19.30 23.09
C ILE A 263 -18.57 -20.81 23.37
N THR A 264 -17.42 -21.48 23.22
CA THR A 264 -17.30 -22.92 23.48
C THR A 264 -17.58 -23.25 24.95
N ASN A 265 -17.03 -22.45 25.87
CA ASN A 265 -17.29 -22.61 27.30
C ASN A 265 -18.76 -22.39 27.64
N GLN A 266 -19.38 -21.34 27.09
CA GLN A 266 -20.81 -21.06 27.28
C GLN A 266 -21.68 -22.21 26.75
N ARG A 267 -21.38 -22.76 25.57
CA ARG A 267 -22.08 -23.94 25.02
C ARG A 267 -21.97 -25.15 25.94
N GLY A 268 -20.80 -25.37 26.55
CA GLY A 268 -20.59 -26.44 27.53
C GLY A 268 -21.51 -26.30 28.74
N ILE A 269 -21.60 -25.08 29.30
CA ILE A 269 -22.46 -24.77 30.45
C ILE A 269 -23.94 -24.95 30.10
N ILE A 270 -24.40 -24.42 28.97
CA ILE A 270 -25.79 -24.56 28.52
C ILE A 270 -26.16 -26.04 28.33
N ALA A 271 -25.25 -26.84 27.77
CA ALA A 271 -25.47 -28.26 27.54
C ALA A 271 -25.50 -29.10 28.82
N SER A 272 -24.78 -28.72 29.88
CA SER A 272 -24.87 -29.41 31.18
C SER A 272 -26.19 -29.08 31.89
N LEU A 273 -26.55 -27.80 31.94
CA LEU A 273 -27.80 -27.34 32.55
C LEU A 273 -29.03 -27.96 31.87
N SER A 274 -29.04 -28.02 30.54
CA SER A 274 -30.14 -28.62 29.78
C SER A 274 -30.32 -30.13 30.08
N ARG A 275 -29.22 -30.85 30.32
CA ARG A 275 -29.26 -32.28 30.69
C ARG A 275 -29.85 -32.49 32.08
N GLU A 276 -29.44 -31.68 33.06
CA GLU A 276 -29.96 -31.75 34.42
C GLU A 276 -31.48 -31.51 34.46
N ILE A 277 -31.96 -30.50 33.72
CA ILE A 277 -33.39 -30.19 33.60
C ILE A 277 -34.16 -31.41 33.06
N LYS A 278 -33.67 -32.03 31.98
CA LYS A 278 -34.33 -33.20 31.35
C LYS A 278 -34.41 -34.40 32.29
N HIS A 279 -33.35 -34.70 33.04
CA HIS A 279 -33.32 -35.84 33.98
C HIS A 279 -34.23 -35.63 35.19
N SER A 280 -34.35 -34.40 35.68
CA SER A 280 -35.24 -34.06 36.80
C SER A 280 -36.71 -34.15 36.36
N ALA A 281 -37.07 -33.60 35.19
CA ALA A 281 -38.43 -33.68 34.65
C ALA A 281 -38.90 -35.14 34.42
N ALA A 282 -38.02 -36.01 33.92
CA ALA A 282 -38.34 -37.42 33.70
C ALA A 282 -38.65 -38.18 35.00
N ARG A 283 -37.90 -37.90 36.09
CA ARG A 283 -38.10 -38.56 37.39
C ARG A 283 -39.48 -38.26 38.00
N LEU A 284 -39.95 -37.02 37.89
CA LEU A 284 -41.26 -36.61 38.39
C LEU A 284 -42.39 -37.33 37.66
N LYS A 285 -42.31 -37.35 36.33
CA LYS A 285 -43.31 -38.01 35.48
C LYS A 285 -43.43 -39.50 35.81
N ALA A 286 -42.31 -40.16 36.10
CA ALA A 286 -42.29 -41.56 36.49
C ALA A 286 -42.98 -41.81 37.85
N LEU A 287 -42.70 -40.98 38.87
CA LEU A 287 -43.33 -41.07 40.19
C LEU A 287 -44.85 -40.82 40.13
N ALA A 288 -45.27 -39.77 39.41
CA ALA A 288 -46.69 -39.46 39.21
C ALA A 288 -47.44 -40.61 38.52
N THR A 289 -46.82 -41.23 37.52
CA THR A 289 -47.42 -42.38 36.81
C THR A 289 -47.55 -43.60 37.72
N MET A 290 -46.54 -43.89 38.55
CA MET A 290 -46.58 -45.01 39.51
C MET A 290 -47.70 -44.84 40.53
N ILE A 291 -47.94 -43.62 41.03
CA ILE A 291 -49.02 -43.33 41.98
C ILE A 291 -50.38 -43.53 41.34
N LYS A 292 -50.60 -42.95 40.15
CA LYS A 292 -51.84 -43.11 39.40
C LYS A 292 -52.19 -44.59 39.16
N ASN A 293 -51.19 -45.40 38.82
CA ASN A 293 -51.39 -46.84 38.62
C ASN A 293 -51.80 -47.56 39.91
N LEU A 294 -51.19 -47.20 41.04
CA LEU A 294 -51.54 -47.78 42.35
C LEU A 294 -52.94 -47.33 42.81
N GLU A 295 -53.32 -46.08 42.57
CA GLU A 295 -54.67 -45.57 42.85
C GLU A 295 -55.74 -46.27 42.00
N THR A 296 -55.44 -46.51 40.72
CA THR A 296 -56.34 -47.26 39.83
C THR A 296 -56.51 -48.69 40.34
N HIS A 297 -55.41 -49.36 40.71
CA HIS A 297 -55.46 -50.71 41.26
C HIS A 297 -56.24 -50.77 42.59
N LYS A 298 -56.10 -49.76 43.45
CA LYS A 298 -56.90 -49.64 44.67
C LYS A 298 -58.38 -49.51 44.35
N ALA A 299 -58.76 -48.64 43.41
CA ALA A 299 -60.15 -48.45 43.00
C ALA A 299 -60.76 -49.74 42.41
N ASP A 300 -59.99 -50.52 41.66
CA ASP A 300 -60.41 -51.82 41.14
C ASP A 300 -60.70 -52.82 42.27
N LEU A 301 -59.83 -52.88 43.29
CA LEU A 301 -60.03 -53.73 44.48
C LEU A 301 -61.24 -53.29 45.31
N GLU A 302 -61.45 -51.98 45.48
CA GLU A 302 -62.63 -51.42 46.16
C GLU A 302 -63.93 -51.74 45.40
N TYR A 303 -63.89 -51.72 44.07
CA TYR A 303 -65.01 -52.14 43.24
C TYR A 303 -65.29 -53.65 43.38
N GLU A 304 -64.26 -54.49 43.47
CA GLU A 304 -64.43 -55.93 43.77
C GLU A 304 -65.05 -56.16 45.15
N VAL A 305 -64.69 -55.36 46.15
CA VAL A 305 -65.34 -55.37 47.48
C VAL A 305 -66.82 -55.01 47.35
N GLU A 306 -67.17 -53.98 46.59
CA GLU A 306 -68.57 -53.57 46.39
C GLU A 306 -69.37 -54.66 45.67
N LYS A 307 -68.78 -55.29 44.66
CA LYS A 307 -69.37 -56.40 43.91
C LYS A 307 -69.59 -57.64 44.78
N LEU A 308 -68.60 -58.03 45.59
CA LEU A 308 -68.70 -59.14 46.54
C LEU A 308 -69.79 -58.87 47.60
N ASN A 309 -69.91 -57.63 48.08
CA ASN A 309 -70.99 -57.25 49.01
C ASN A 309 -72.38 -57.32 48.35
N LYS A 310 -72.50 -56.94 47.07
CA LYS A 310 -73.74 -57.14 46.28
C LYS A 310 -74.06 -58.61 46.04
N ASP A 311 -73.06 -59.45 45.76
CA ASP A 311 -73.25 -60.89 45.56
C ASP A 311 -73.61 -61.63 46.87
N LEU A 312 -73.10 -61.15 48.02
CA LEU A 312 -73.48 -61.61 49.36
C LEU A 312 -74.95 -61.26 49.69
N THR A 313 -75.36 -60.01 49.44
CA THR A 313 -76.73 -59.54 49.71
C THR A 313 -77.79 -60.16 48.79
N THR A 314 -77.40 -60.55 47.57
CA THR A 314 -78.26 -61.28 46.62
C THR A 314 -78.22 -62.81 46.81
N GLY A 315 -77.45 -63.31 47.79
CA GLY A 315 -77.41 -64.73 48.19
C GLY A 315 -76.65 -65.65 47.23
N LYS A 316 -75.85 -65.11 46.31
CA LYS A 316 -75.10 -65.89 45.29
C LYS A 316 -73.85 -66.58 45.83
N ILE A 317 -73.35 -66.17 46.99
CA ILE A 317 -72.14 -66.68 47.65
C ILE A 317 -72.40 -66.88 49.15
N SER A 318 -71.75 -67.88 49.76
CA SER A 318 -71.90 -68.14 51.20
C SER A 318 -71.19 -67.08 52.04
N LYS A 319 -71.67 -66.90 53.28
CA LYS A 319 -71.10 -65.93 54.22
C LYS A 319 -69.63 -66.23 54.53
N GLU A 320 -69.24 -67.49 54.68
CA GLU A 320 -67.85 -67.87 54.94
C GLU A 320 -66.93 -67.63 53.73
N GLU A 321 -67.43 -67.80 52.51
CA GLU A 321 -66.65 -67.61 51.29
C GLU A 321 -66.47 -66.11 50.99
N ALA A 322 -67.48 -65.29 51.26
CA ALA A 322 -67.40 -63.84 51.19
C ALA A 322 -66.43 -63.27 52.24
N ASP A 323 -66.49 -63.74 53.49
CA ASP A 323 -65.60 -63.27 54.57
C ASP A 323 -64.12 -63.57 54.26
N ARG A 324 -63.80 -64.74 53.69
CA ARG A 324 -62.43 -65.06 53.24
C ARG A 324 -61.94 -64.13 52.13
N LYS A 325 -62.74 -63.91 51.08
CA LYS A 325 -62.36 -63.07 49.93
C LYS A 325 -62.26 -61.60 50.33
N LEU A 326 -63.19 -61.10 51.16
CA LEU A 326 -63.12 -59.77 51.75
C LEU A 326 -61.86 -59.58 52.59
N SER A 327 -61.49 -60.56 53.41
CA SER A 327 -60.28 -60.48 54.23
C SER A 327 -59.01 -60.43 53.37
N GLN A 328 -58.93 -61.21 52.30
CA GLN A 328 -57.82 -61.15 51.33
C GLN A 328 -57.75 -59.82 50.59
N ILE A 329 -58.87 -59.35 50.01
CA ILE A 329 -58.90 -58.11 49.25
C ILE A 329 -58.62 -56.91 50.17
N ASN A 330 -59.13 -56.90 51.40
CA ASN A 330 -58.81 -55.85 52.37
C ASN A 330 -57.33 -55.86 52.78
N ALA A 331 -56.69 -57.04 52.86
CA ALA A 331 -55.25 -57.12 53.10
C ALA A 331 -54.45 -56.59 51.90
N GLU A 332 -54.90 -56.83 50.66
CA GLU A 332 -54.29 -56.28 49.45
C GLU A 332 -54.53 -54.77 49.30
N ILE A 333 -55.71 -54.27 49.66
CA ILE A 333 -56.02 -52.84 49.75
C ILE A 333 -55.07 -52.20 50.75
N LYS A 334 -54.94 -52.73 51.97
CA LYS A 334 -54.03 -52.19 52.99
C LYS A 334 -52.58 -52.18 52.50
N LYS A 335 -52.12 -53.25 51.85
CA LYS A 335 -50.77 -53.32 51.26
C LYS A 335 -50.57 -52.33 50.10
N THR A 336 -51.62 -52.09 49.32
CA THR A 336 -51.62 -51.10 48.24
C THR A 336 -51.65 -49.68 48.80
N GLU A 337 -52.40 -49.43 49.87
CA GLU A 337 -52.40 -48.17 50.62
C GLU A 337 -51.04 -47.88 51.24
N GLU A 338 -50.38 -48.85 51.86
CA GLU A 338 -49.01 -48.70 52.38
C GLU A 338 -48.02 -48.36 51.26
N LYS A 339 -48.17 -48.97 50.07
CA LYS A 339 -47.36 -48.63 48.88
C LYS A 339 -47.68 -47.24 48.34
N ILE A 340 -48.96 -46.84 48.32
CA ILE A 340 -49.37 -45.48 47.96
C ILE A 340 -48.76 -44.52 48.96
N LEU A 341 -48.84 -44.77 50.26
CA LEU A 341 -48.29 -43.91 51.31
C LEU A 341 -46.76 -43.76 51.19
N ASP A 342 -46.02 -44.85 50.98
CA ASP A 342 -44.57 -44.81 50.68
C ASP A 342 -44.26 -43.98 49.43
N LYS A 343 -45.06 -44.15 48.36
CA LYS A 343 -44.87 -43.42 47.11
C LYS A 343 -45.32 -41.96 47.22
N THR A 344 -46.32 -41.65 48.04
CA THR A 344 -46.83 -40.31 48.32
C THR A 344 -45.88 -39.55 49.24
N ASP A 345 -45.25 -40.20 50.22
CA ASP A 345 -44.18 -39.58 51.02
C ASP A 345 -42.93 -39.34 50.18
N LYS A 346 -42.55 -40.31 49.33
CA LYS A 346 -41.49 -40.11 48.33
C LYS A 346 -41.86 -39.04 47.30
N LEU A 347 -43.14 -38.90 46.96
CA LEU A 347 -43.64 -37.83 46.09
C LEU A 347 -43.55 -36.50 46.81
N LYS A 348 -43.99 -36.36 48.06
CA LYS A 348 -43.87 -35.12 48.86
C LYS A 348 -42.42 -34.70 49.05
N ILE A 349 -41.52 -35.64 49.34
CA ILE A 349 -40.09 -35.36 49.41
C ILE A 349 -39.56 -34.98 48.03
N ALA A 350 -40.04 -35.62 46.97
CA ALA A 350 -39.70 -35.26 45.60
C ALA A 350 -40.33 -33.94 45.15
N GLU A 351 -41.47 -33.53 45.70
CA GLU A 351 -42.22 -32.28 45.44
C GLU A 351 -41.61 -31.11 46.21
N SER A 352 -41.16 -31.32 47.44
CA SER A 352 -40.34 -30.33 48.16
C SER A 352 -38.99 -30.16 47.48
N LYS A 353 -38.34 -31.27 47.09
CA LYS A 353 -37.15 -31.21 46.23
C LYS A 353 -37.45 -30.67 44.84
N LEU A 354 -38.68 -30.81 44.35
CA LEU A 354 -39.13 -30.24 43.09
C LEU A 354 -39.32 -28.74 43.25
N HIS A 355 -39.91 -28.26 44.33
CA HIS A 355 -40.09 -26.85 44.59
C HIS A 355 -38.73 -26.16 44.74
N ASP A 356 -37.79 -26.76 45.47
CA ASP A 356 -36.39 -26.34 45.50
C ASP A 356 -35.74 -26.43 44.11
N ALA A 357 -36.05 -27.48 43.34
CA ALA A 357 -35.57 -27.65 41.97
C ALA A 357 -36.26 -26.72 40.97
N GLU A 358 -37.46 -26.20 41.24
CA GLU A 358 -38.26 -25.28 40.44
C GLU A 358 -37.84 -23.86 40.70
N GLN A 359 -37.53 -23.52 41.95
CA GLN A 359 -36.86 -22.28 42.30
C GLN A 359 -35.45 -22.26 41.69
N ARG A 360 -34.70 -23.36 41.79
CA ARG A 360 -33.45 -23.53 41.04
C ARG A 360 -33.68 -23.53 39.53
N LYS A 361 -34.76 -24.11 39.02
CA LYS A 361 -35.08 -24.11 37.58
C LYS A 361 -35.35 -22.70 37.10
N ALA A 362 -36.12 -21.88 37.81
CA ALA A 362 -36.37 -20.50 37.45
C ALA A 362 -35.07 -19.67 37.46
N GLU A 363 -34.21 -19.88 38.48
CA GLU A 363 -32.88 -19.26 38.51
C GLU A 363 -31.97 -19.76 37.37
N LEU A 364 -32.04 -21.05 37.04
CA LEU A 364 -31.23 -21.67 35.98
C LEU A 364 -31.76 -21.34 34.59
N GLU A 365 -33.06 -21.18 34.39
CA GLU A 365 -33.71 -20.74 33.14
C GLU A 365 -33.42 -19.26 32.90
N ALA A 366 -33.47 -18.41 33.93
CA ALA A 366 -33.04 -17.03 33.82
C ALA A 366 -31.54 -16.92 33.47
N LYS A 367 -30.68 -17.70 34.14
CA LYS A 367 -29.25 -17.75 33.85
C LYS A 367 -28.95 -18.35 32.47
N ALA A 368 -29.72 -19.35 32.02
CA ALA A 368 -29.57 -19.95 30.70
C ALA A 368 -30.02 -18.98 29.60
N HIS A 369 -31.14 -18.26 29.79
CA HIS A 369 -31.60 -17.23 28.86
C HIS A 369 -30.59 -16.08 28.77
N GLU A 370 -30.09 -15.61 29.90
CA GLU A 370 -29.05 -14.57 29.94
C GLU A 370 -27.74 -15.06 29.27
N ALA A 371 -27.37 -16.32 29.47
CA ALA A 371 -26.21 -16.94 28.81
C ALA A 371 -26.44 -17.10 27.29
N GLU A 372 -27.64 -17.45 26.85
CA GLU A 372 -28.01 -17.60 25.44
C GLU A 372 -28.03 -16.24 24.73
N GLU A 373 -28.56 -15.19 25.37
CA GLU A 373 -28.51 -13.81 24.86
C GLU A 373 -27.08 -13.30 24.76
N LYS A 374 -26.26 -13.52 25.80
CA LYS A 374 -24.82 -13.18 25.78
C LYS A 374 -24.10 -13.93 24.66
N ARG A 375 -24.35 -15.24 24.52
CA ARG A 375 -23.80 -16.07 23.46
C ARG A 375 -24.19 -15.57 22.08
N SER A 376 -25.48 -15.29 21.85
CA SER A 376 -25.99 -14.79 20.58
C SER A 376 -25.34 -13.45 20.21
N SER A 377 -25.21 -12.54 21.18
CA SER A 377 -24.49 -11.27 21.01
C SER A 377 -23.01 -11.48 20.69
N GLU A 378 -22.34 -12.42 21.37
CA GLU A 378 -20.93 -12.75 21.10
C GLU A 378 -20.75 -13.39 19.72
N GLU A 379 -21.59 -14.35 19.33
CA GLU A 379 -21.56 -14.99 18.00
C GLU A 379 -21.76 -13.96 16.87
N GLN A 380 -22.66 -13.00 17.06
CA GLN A 380 -22.90 -11.93 16.09
C GLN A 380 -21.69 -10.98 15.98
N LYS A 381 -21.04 -10.66 17.10
CA LYS A 381 -19.79 -9.87 17.12
C LYS A 381 -18.65 -10.63 16.45
N THR A 382 -18.52 -11.93 16.71
CA THR A 382 -17.49 -12.77 16.10
C THR A 382 -17.71 -12.91 14.59
N ALA A 383 -18.95 -13.11 14.13
CA ALA A 383 -19.27 -13.17 12.70
C ALA A 383 -18.90 -11.86 11.97
N LEU A 384 -19.22 -10.70 12.57
CA LEU A 384 -18.83 -9.40 12.03
C LEU A 384 -17.30 -9.21 12.02
N ALA A 385 -16.61 -9.68 13.06
CA ALA A 385 -15.15 -9.64 13.12
C ALA A 385 -14.51 -10.53 12.04
N VAL A 386 -15.04 -11.73 11.81
CA VAL A 386 -14.59 -12.65 10.74
C VAL A 386 -14.75 -11.99 9.37
N GLU A 387 -15.89 -11.38 9.09
CA GLU A 387 -16.12 -10.70 7.80
C GLU A 387 -15.14 -9.53 7.59
N LYS A 388 -14.93 -8.71 8.63
CA LYS A 388 -13.95 -7.62 8.57
C LYS A 388 -12.53 -8.14 8.36
N THR A 389 -12.17 -9.25 9.01
CA THR A 389 -10.86 -9.88 8.86
C THR A 389 -10.65 -10.41 7.46
N ALA A 390 -11.65 -11.07 6.87
CA ALA A 390 -11.59 -11.54 5.49
C ALA A 390 -11.37 -10.39 4.49
N ARG A 391 -12.09 -9.28 4.65
CA ARG A 391 -11.87 -8.08 3.82
C ARG A 391 -10.48 -7.46 4.01
N ALA A 392 -9.93 -7.53 5.22
CA ALA A 392 -8.57 -7.06 5.52
C ALA A 392 -7.52 -7.99 4.88
N GLU A 393 -7.75 -9.31 4.92
CA GLU A 393 -6.93 -10.34 4.28
C GLU A 393 -6.87 -10.13 2.76
N ASP A 394 -8.03 -9.93 2.10
CA ASP A 394 -8.08 -9.66 0.66
C ASP A 394 -7.25 -8.44 0.27
N ARG A 395 -7.38 -7.35 1.05
CA ARG A 395 -6.58 -6.14 0.86
C ARG A 395 -5.10 -6.37 1.10
N TYR A 396 -4.76 -7.15 2.12
CA TYR A 396 -3.37 -7.54 2.40
C TYR A 396 -2.77 -8.31 1.21
N GLN A 397 -3.49 -9.29 0.67
CA GLN A 397 -3.04 -10.05 -0.51
C GLN A 397 -2.87 -9.15 -1.74
N GLU A 398 -3.78 -8.21 -1.97
CA GLU A 398 -3.68 -7.24 -3.07
C GLU A 398 -2.43 -6.35 -2.94
N ILE A 399 -2.20 -5.77 -1.76
CA ILE A 399 -1.03 -4.93 -1.49
C ILE A 399 0.25 -5.75 -1.64
N ARG A 400 0.26 -6.98 -1.12
CA ARG A 400 1.38 -7.90 -1.21
C ARG A 400 1.71 -8.30 -2.65
N ALA A 401 0.68 -8.52 -3.48
CA ALA A 401 0.87 -8.81 -4.91
C ALA A 401 1.51 -7.62 -5.63
N LYS A 402 1.00 -6.40 -5.42
CA LYS A 402 1.58 -5.16 -5.99
C LYS A 402 3.02 -4.94 -5.50
N TYR A 403 3.30 -5.21 -4.23
CA TYR A 403 4.66 -5.13 -3.70
C TYR A 403 5.60 -6.14 -4.39
N LYS A 404 5.16 -7.39 -4.57
CA LYS A 404 5.94 -8.44 -5.23
C LYS A 404 6.26 -8.11 -6.69
N GLU A 405 5.37 -7.39 -7.38
CA GLU A 405 5.58 -6.92 -8.74
C GLU A 405 6.59 -5.77 -8.81
N VAL A 406 6.45 -4.75 -7.95
CA VAL A 406 7.25 -3.51 -8.04
C VAL A 406 8.62 -3.65 -7.38
N ALA A 407 8.73 -4.41 -6.28
CA ALA A 407 9.93 -4.45 -5.46
C ALA A 407 11.19 -4.97 -6.19
N PRO A 408 11.16 -6.02 -7.03
CA PRO A 408 12.35 -6.52 -7.70
C PRO A 408 13.03 -5.47 -8.58
N ALA A 409 12.27 -4.77 -9.43
CA ALA A 409 12.80 -3.75 -10.32
C ALA A 409 13.42 -2.58 -9.54
N VAL A 410 12.72 -2.09 -8.51
CA VAL A 410 13.22 -1.00 -7.67
C VAL A 410 14.47 -1.43 -6.89
N ASN A 411 14.52 -2.66 -6.37
CA ASN A 411 15.68 -3.16 -5.64
C ASN A 411 16.93 -3.20 -6.54
N VAL A 412 16.79 -3.71 -7.78
CA VAL A 412 17.89 -3.76 -8.76
C VAL A 412 18.35 -2.36 -9.12
N GLN A 413 17.42 -1.45 -9.40
CA GLN A 413 17.72 -0.05 -9.70
C GLN A 413 18.50 0.61 -8.57
N VAL A 414 18.05 0.48 -7.33
CA VAL A 414 18.72 1.08 -6.17
C VAL A 414 20.10 0.49 -5.94
N ILE A 415 20.27 -0.83 -6.10
CA ILE A 415 21.60 -1.45 -6.02
C ILE A 415 22.53 -0.82 -7.04
N HIS A 416 22.09 -0.71 -8.29
CA HIS A 416 22.91 -0.16 -9.37
C HIS A 416 23.25 1.33 -9.16
N GLU A 417 22.31 2.12 -8.66
CA GLU A 417 22.54 3.54 -8.34
C GLU A 417 23.48 3.69 -7.14
N MET A 418 23.42 2.79 -6.16
CA MET A 418 24.36 2.75 -5.04
C MET A 418 25.77 2.34 -5.51
N GLU A 419 25.89 1.32 -6.35
CA GLU A 419 27.16 0.95 -6.98
C GLU A 419 27.77 2.14 -7.72
N THR A 420 26.97 2.81 -8.54
CA THR A 420 27.38 4.02 -9.28
C THR A 420 27.84 5.13 -8.34
N LEU A 421 27.08 5.42 -7.28
CA LEU A 421 27.44 6.40 -6.26
C LEU A 421 28.75 6.04 -5.56
N GLY A 422 28.95 4.76 -5.26
CA GLY A 422 30.18 4.22 -4.69
C GLY A 422 31.36 4.49 -5.60
N TYR A 423 31.30 4.06 -6.86
CA TYR A 423 32.34 4.29 -7.86
C TYR A 423 32.63 5.79 -8.07
N HIS A 424 31.59 6.63 -8.13
CA HIS A 424 31.76 8.08 -8.29
C HIS A 424 32.43 8.72 -7.06
N SER A 425 32.05 8.29 -5.86
CA SER A 425 32.66 8.77 -4.61
C SER A 425 34.13 8.37 -4.51
N ALA A 426 34.48 7.14 -4.91
CA ALA A 426 35.86 6.66 -4.99
C ALA A 426 36.69 7.47 -5.99
N ALA A 427 36.15 7.70 -7.19
CA ALA A 427 36.82 8.46 -8.23
C ALA A 427 37.05 9.93 -7.82
N PHE A 428 36.07 10.54 -7.14
CA PHE A 428 36.19 11.90 -6.63
C PHE A 428 37.22 12.02 -5.49
N ASP A 429 37.23 11.06 -4.55
CA ASP A 429 38.25 11.00 -3.49
C ASP A 429 39.65 10.81 -4.07
N MET A 430 39.80 9.89 -5.04
CA MET A 430 41.06 9.65 -5.75
C MET A 430 41.56 10.91 -6.46
N LYS A 431 40.66 11.63 -7.16
CA LYS A 431 41.01 12.90 -7.82
C LYS A 431 41.52 13.94 -6.82
N ASN A 432 40.88 14.07 -5.66
CA ASN A 432 41.28 15.01 -4.61
C ASN A 432 42.60 14.62 -3.92
N ARG A 433 42.86 13.32 -3.75
CA ARG A 433 44.14 12.82 -3.22
C ARG A 433 45.27 13.00 -4.23
N LEU A 434 45.01 12.66 -5.50
CA LEU A 434 45.97 12.80 -6.58
C LEU A 434 46.34 14.28 -6.82
N SER A 435 45.38 15.21 -6.69
CA SER A 435 45.68 16.65 -6.77
C SER A 435 46.58 17.12 -5.63
N LYS A 436 46.37 16.63 -4.40
CA LYS A 436 47.23 16.94 -3.24
C LYS A 436 48.62 16.34 -3.40
N TYR A 437 48.70 15.09 -3.88
CA TYR A 437 49.95 14.39 -4.15
C TYR A 437 50.73 15.07 -5.29
N ASN A 438 50.10 15.44 -6.40
CA ASN A 438 50.76 16.15 -7.49
C ASN A 438 51.29 17.51 -7.04
N ALA A 439 50.50 18.28 -6.28
CA ALA A 439 50.95 19.55 -5.71
C ALA A 439 52.18 19.38 -4.78
N LEU A 440 52.23 18.28 -4.01
CA LEU A 440 53.39 17.94 -3.19
C LEU A 440 54.58 17.50 -4.06
N LYS A 441 54.37 16.64 -5.05
CA LYS A 441 55.40 16.14 -5.97
C LYS A 441 56.07 17.26 -6.76
N ASP A 442 55.28 18.24 -7.22
CA ASP A 442 55.76 19.41 -7.96
C ASP A 442 56.69 20.29 -7.11
N SER A 443 56.53 20.28 -5.78
CA SER A 443 57.38 21.02 -4.84
C SER A 443 58.71 20.34 -4.48
N LEU A 444 58.94 19.09 -4.93
CA LEU A 444 60.08 18.26 -4.55
C LEU A 444 61.15 18.13 -5.65
N SER A 445 62.41 17.86 -5.26
CA SER A 445 63.52 17.59 -6.19
C SER A 445 63.42 16.19 -6.85
N TYR A 446 64.20 15.94 -7.91
CA TYR A 446 64.13 14.69 -8.68
C TYR A 446 64.32 13.43 -7.81
N GLU A 447 65.34 13.39 -6.96
CA GLU A 447 65.63 12.24 -6.07
C GLU A 447 64.56 12.05 -4.98
N GLN A 448 63.95 13.15 -4.51
CA GLN A 448 62.85 13.09 -3.54
C GLN A 448 61.56 12.56 -4.17
N ARG A 449 61.31 12.85 -5.46
CA ARG A 449 60.16 12.32 -6.20
C ARG A 449 60.26 10.80 -6.36
N GLU A 450 61.45 10.29 -6.67
CA GLU A 450 61.68 8.85 -6.83
C GLU A 450 61.46 8.08 -5.52
N PHE A 451 61.90 8.63 -4.39
CA PHE A 451 61.62 8.09 -3.05
C PHE A 451 60.13 8.13 -2.68
N LEU A 452 59.45 9.25 -2.99
CA LEU A 452 58.03 9.44 -2.71
C LEU A 452 57.14 8.48 -3.53
N ASP A 453 57.51 8.22 -4.79
CA ASP A 453 56.83 7.25 -5.67
C ASP A 453 56.90 5.83 -5.09
N LYS A 454 58.07 5.45 -4.57
CA LYS A 454 58.29 4.15 -3.95
C LYS A 454 57.55 3.98 -2.61
N MET A 455 57.41 5.06 -1.82
CA MET A 455 56.60 5.06 -0.59
C MET A 455 55.09 5.09 -0.85
N MET A 456 54.65 5.70 -1.95
CA MET A 456 53.22 5.77 -2.29
C MET A 456 52.63 4.39 -2.58
N ASP A 457 53.40 3.51 -3.22
CA ASP A 457 53.01 2.10 -3.40
C ASP A 457 52.74 1.41 -2.06
N ASP A 458 53.52 1.70 -1.01
CA ASP A 458 53.33 1.15 0.34
C ASP A 458 52.19 1.86 1.14
N ILE A 459 51.87 3.13 0.83
CA ILE A 459 50.88 3.94 1.59
C ILE A 459 49.44 3.65 1.18
N PHE A 460 49.18 3.22 -0.06
CA PHE A 460 47.82 2.94 -0.50
C PHE A 460 47.25 1.63 0.06
N ASP A 461 48.09 0.81 0.68
CA ASP A 461 47.69 -0.40 1.38
C ASP A 461 46.73 -0.06 2.55
N GLY A 462 45.51 -0.60 2.51
CA GLY A 462 44.45 -0.32 3.49
C GLY A 462 43.65 0.98 3.31
N SER A 463 43.80 1.70 2.19
CA SER A 463 42.99 2.90 1.88
C SER A 463 41.54 2.56 1.45
N VAL A 464 40.64 3.55 1.39
CA VAL A 464 39.26 3.38 0.85
C VAL A 464 39.27 2.82 -0.58
N ILE A 465 40.35 3.05 -1.34
CA ILE A 465 40.56 2.50 -2.68
C ILE A 465 40.76 0.98 -2.61
N VAL A 466 41.55 0.49 -1.66
CA VAL A 466 41.74 -0.95 -1.41
C VAL A 466 40.47 -1.56 -0.82
N SER A 467 39.82 -0.90 0.14
CA SER A 467 38.56 -1.38 0.72
C SER A 467 37.39 -1.42 -0.29
N MET A 468 37.32 -0.49 -1.25
CA MET A 468 36.37 -0.57 -2.36
C MET A 468 36.81 -1.57 -3.43
N ALA A 469 38.10 -1.70 -3.72
CA ALA A 469 38.59 -2.76 -4.62
C ALA A 469 38.32 -4.17 -4.05
N GLU A 470 38.39 -4.34 -2.73
CA GLU A 470 38.21 -5.62 -2.03
C GLU A 470 36.75 -5.90 -1.60
N ASN A 471 35.96 -4.86 -1.29
CA ASN A 471 34.62 -5.01 -0.68
C ASN A 471 33.52 -4.10 -1.29
N ALA A 472 33.72 -3.48 -2.46
CA ALA A 472 32.72 -2.58 -3.06
C ALA A 472 31.35 -3.23 -3.20
N ALA A 473 31.29 -4.48 -3.66
CA ALA A 473 30.02 -5.20 -3.81
C ALA A 473 29.27 -5.33 -2.46
N SER A 474 29.99 -5.65 -1.38
CA SER A 474 29.42 -5.75 -0.04
C SER A 474 28.97 -4.40 0.52
N ILE A 475 29.77 -3.34 0.36
CA ILE A 475 29.40 -1.98 0.81
C ILE A 475 28.16 -1.48 0.07
N CYS A 476 28.10 -1.65 -1.26
CA CYS A 476 26.95 -1.23 -2.05
C CYS A 476 25.70 -2.04 -1.70
N SER A 477 25.85 -3.35 -1.47
CA SER A 477 24.76 -4.23 -1.04
C SER A 477 24.22 -3.87 0.35
N ILE A 478 25.09 -3.48 1.29
CA ILE A 478 24.70 -3.00 2.63
C ILE A 478 24.01 -1.64 2.50
N ALA A 479 24.57 -0.69 1.74
CA ALA A 479 24.00 0.63 1.54
C ALA A 479 22.60 0.56 0.87
N ALA A 480 22.45 -0.29 -0.15
CA ALA A 480 21.18 -0.57 -0.78
C ALA A 480 20.20 -1.21 0.22
N SER A 481 20.64 -2.21 0.98
CA SER A 481 19.79 -2.83 2.01
C SER A 481 19.32 -1.83 3.08
N LEU A 482 20.18 -0.91 3.52
CA LEU A 482 19.83 0.16 4.46
C LEU A 482 18.82 1.15 3.86
N TYR A 483 19.01 1.54 2.59
CA TYR A 483 18.11 2.46 1.90
C TYR A 483 16.73 1.85 1.64
N LEU A 484 16.72 0.55 1.32
CA LEU A 484 15.52 -0.25 1.11
C LEU A 484 14.86 -0.69 2.43
N GLY A 485 15.43 -0.35 3.60
CA GLY A 485 14.87 -0.71 4.90
C GLY A 485 15.06 -2.17 5.31
N TYR A 486 15.86 -2.95 4.57
CA TYR A 486 16.22 -4.33 4.90
C TYR A 486 17.36 -4.36 5.92
N LEU A 487 17.12 -3.86 7.13
CA LEU A 487 18.15 -3.63 8.16
C LEU A 487 18.84 -4.93 8.60
N ASP A 488 18.07 -6.02 8.73
CA ASP A 488 18.60 -7.34 9.08
C ASP A 488 19.48 -7.89 7.96
N ASN A 489 19.06 -7.70 6.71
CA ASN A 489 19.84 -8.09 5.55
C ASN A 489 21.16 -7.30 5.47
N ALA A 490 21.11 -5.98 5.70
CA ALA A 490 22.29 -5.12 5.77
C ALA A 490 23.27 -5.58 6.85
N THR A 491 22.76 -5.90 8.04
CA THR A 491 23.56 -6.38 9.17
C THR A 491 24.18 -7.75 8.89
N ARG A 492 23.40 -8.66 8.30
CA ARG A 492 23.88 -10.00 7.89
C ARG A 492 25.00 -9.91 6.86
N ILE A 493 24.84 -9.08 5.82
CA ILE A 493 25.86 -8.89 4.77
C ILE A 493 27.15 -8.33 5.40
N ALA A 494 27.04 -7.33 6.27
CA ALA A 494 28.17 -6.75 6.98
C ALA A 494 28.94 -7.79 7.82
N GLN A 495 28.23 -8.60 8.61
CA GLN A 495 28.84 -9.66 9.43
C GLN A 495 29.52 -10.75 8.57
N SER A 496 28.88 -11.15 7.47
CA SER A 496 29.44 -12.17 6.57
C SER A 496 30.66 -11.69 5.78
N SER A 497 30.84 -10.37 5.64
CA SER A 497 31.94 -9.74 4.89
C SER A 497 33.05 -9.23 5.80
N GLY A 498 33.17 -9.73 7.04
CA GLY A 498 34.24 -9.36 7.98
C GLY A 498 34.03 -8.03 8.74
N GLY A 499 32.89 -7.38 8.56
CA GLY A 499 32.47 -6.19 9.31
C GLY A 499 31.70 -6.52 10.60
N GLY A 500 31.13 -5.49 11.23
CA GLY A 500 30.32 -5.65 12.44
C GLY A 500 29.46 -4.42 12.78
N GLY A 501 28.37 -4.68 13.51
CA GLY A 501 27.42 -3.65 13.97
C GLY A 501 26.21 -3.49 13.04
N GLY A 502 25.14 -2.89 13.58
CA GLY A 502 23.92 -2.54 12.85
C GLY A 502 23.72 -1.02 12.81
N PRO A 503 22.77 -0.53 11.99
CA PRO A 503 22.52 0.91 11.85
C PRO A 503 21.91 1.57 13.11
N GLY A 504 21.48 0.78 14.11
CA GLY A 504 20.77 1.23 15.31
C GLY A 504 19.25 1.16 15.16
N THR A 505 18.52 1.49 16.23
CA THR A 505 17.06 1.56 16.22
C THR A 505 16.57 2.83 15.50
N GLY A 506 15.43 2.74 14.80
CA GLY A 506 14.84 3.89 14.10
C GLY A 506 15.56 4.31 12.81
N TRP A 507 16.34 3.42 12.18
CA TRP A 507 16.99 3.73 10.91
C TRP A 507 16.00 3.80 9.75
N GLY A 508 15.87 4.98 9.15
CA GLY A 508 15.04 5.23 7.96
C GLY A 508 15.26 6.65 7.42
N LYS A 509 14.67 6.97 6.26
CA LYS A 509 14.68 8.33 5.68
C LYS A 509 13.94 9.29 6.61
N ARG A 510 14.48 10.48 6.85
CA ARG A 510 13.81 11.52 7.63
C ARG A 510 12.86 12.34 6.74
N ASP A 511 11.85 12.98 7.33
CA ASP A 511 10.84 13.74 6.58
C ASP A 511 11.43 14.97 5.86
N ASP A 512 12.53 15.52 6.38
CA ASP A 512 13.26 16.68 5.85
C ASP A 512 14.46 16.31 4.96
N GLU A 513 14.71 15.02 4.75
CA GLU A 513 15.88 14.51 4.02
C GLU A 513 15.51 14.15 2.59
N ASP A 514 16.19 14.73 1.59
CA ASP A 514 16.02 14.31 0.19
C ASP A 514 16.61 12.90 -0.07
N ASP A 515 16.21 12.25 -1.17
CA ASP A 515 16.67 10.87 -1.44
C ASP A 515 18.17 10.76 -1.66
N PHE A 516 18.81 11.78 -2.23
CA PHE A 516 20.25 11.77 -2.46
C PHE A 516 21.04 11.90 -1.15
N ALA A 517 20.58 12.76 -0.23
CA ALA A 517 21.10 12.89 1.12
C ALA A 517 20.92 11.57 1.90
N PHE A 518 19.76 10.94 1.82
CA PHE A 518 19.52 9.66 2.47
C PHE A 518 20.39 8.54 1.89
N ARG A 519 20.59 8.49 0.56
CA ARG A 519 21.51 7.55 -0.10
C ARG A 519 22.94 7.73 0.39
N ARG A 520 23.43 8.96 0.45
CA ARG A 520 24.76 9.28 1.00
C ARG A 520 24.89 8.83 2.46
N ARG A 521 23.86 9.02 3.28
CA ARG A 521 23.83 8.56 4.68
C ARG A 521 23.85 7.04 4.79
N CYS A 522 23.10 6.33 3.95
CA CYS A 522 23.14 4.87 3.86
C CYS A 522 24.52 4.36 3.46
N PHE A 523 25.16 5.02 2.49
CA PHE A 523 26.51 4.68 2.05
C PHE A 523 27.55 4.90 3.16
N GLY A 524 27.47 6.04 3.86
CA GLY A 524 28.34 6.33 4.99
C GLY A 524 28.17 5.34 6.15
N MET A 525 26.93 4.88 6.38
CA MET A 525 26.66 3.85 7.39
C MET A 525 27.16 2.47 6.95
N ALA A 526 26.99 2.09 5.68
CA ALA A 526 27.53 0.83 5.15
C ALA A 526 29.06 0.75 5.32
N MET A 527 29.76 1.85 5.02
CA MET A 527 31.20 1.98 5.25
C MET A 527 31.58 1.82 6.74
N LYS A 528 30.73 2.30 7.65
CA LYS A 528 30.94 2.15 9.10
C LYS A 528 30.71 0.71 9.55
N MET A 529 29.67 0.06 9.04
CA MET A 529 29.33 -1.33 9.34
C MET A 529 30.37 -2.33 8.80
N MET A 530 31.11 -1.96 7.75
CA MET A 530 32.19 -2.76 7.18
C MET A 530 33.53 -2.63 7.93
N ARG A 531 33.62 -1.79 8.96
CA ARG A 531 34.83 -1.72 9.80
C ARG A 531 34.90 -2.96 10.71
N PRO A 532 36.09 -3.56 10.91
CA PRO A 532 36.25 -4.65 11.87
C PRO A 532 35.76 -4.23 13.25
N GLY A 533 34.87 -5.03 13.85
CA GLY A 533 34.47 -4.83 15.23
C GLY A 533 35.69 -4.94 16.14
N HIS A 534 35.85 -4.00 17.09
CA HIS A 534 36.91 -4.06 18.10
C HIS A 534 36.83 -5.42 18.80
N GLN A 535 37.71 -6.37 18.44
CA GLN A 535 37.87 -7.58 19.22
C GLN A 535 38.20 -7.13 20.64
N GLN A 536 37.31 -7.40 21.60
CA GLN A 536 37.69 -7.38 23.01
C GLN A 536 38.93 -8.26 23.11
N ARG A 537 40.09 -7.64 23.41
CA ARG A 537 41.29 -8.33 23.85
C ARG A 537 40.86 -9.28 24.96
N ARG A 538 40.73 -10.57 24.65
CA ARG A 538 40.72 -11.62 25.67
C ARG A 538 42.05 -11.48 26.40
N LYS A 539 42.01 -10.89 27.60
CA LYS A 539 43.12 -10.95 28.55
C LYS A 539 43.42 -12.43 28.75
N ARG A 540 44.63 -12.85 28.36
CA ARG A 540 45.22 -14.11 28.80
C ARG A 540 45.61 -13.99 30.26
#